data_AF-A0A0D2TXI4-F1
#
_entry.id   AF-A0A0D2TXI4-F1
#
_cell.length_a   1.000
_cell.length_b   1.000
_cell.length_c   1.000
_cell.angle_alpha   90.00
_cell.angle_beta   90.00
_cell.angle_gamma   90.00
#
_symmetry.space_group_name_H-M   'P 1'
#
loop_
_entity.id
_entity.type
_entity.pdbx_description
1 polymer ?
#
loop_
_entity_poly.entity_id
_entity_poly.type
_entity_poly.pdbx_seq_one_letter_code
_entity_poly.pdbx_strand_id
1 'polypeptide(L)'
;YIDEIWPHKSPLRPTDPYQRAIAKFWGDFVDKNIYDLGRKVWATKGEEQKAAKKEFIECLKLLDGELGNKAYFGGENLAGAYEKRGNFSIETECPKLIAWAKRCMEKDSVSKSLPDQDKIYGFVLHLKKVFKIE
;
A
#
# COMPACT_ATOMS: atom_id res chain seq x y z
N TYR A 1 16.16 -6.69 11.35
CA TYR A 1 16.46 -8.12 11.29
C TYR A 1 17.02 -8.58 9.95
N ILE A 2 16.23 -8.76 8.87
CA ILE A 2 16.74 -9.32 7.59
C ILE A 2 17.98 -8.55 7.08
N ASP A 3 17.90 -7.22 7.06
CA ASP A 3 18.99 -6.35 6.59
C ASP A 3 20.23 -6.37 7.48
N GLU A 4 20.07 -6.73 8.76
CA GLU A 4 21.17 -6.83 9.74
C GLU A 4 21.89 -8.18 9.63
N ILE A 5 21.16 -9.25 9.30
CA ILE A 5 21.68 -10.61 9.21
C ILE A 5 22.25 -10.94 7.83
N TRP A 6 21.71 -10.36 6.74
CA TRP A 6 22.18 -10.58 5.37
C TRP A 6 22.57 -9.28 4.64
N PRO A 7 23.56 -8.51 5.13
CA PRO A 7 23.88 -7.17 4.60
C PRO A 7 24.51 -7.17 3.19
N HIS A 8 24.97 -8.33 2.70
CA HIS A 8 25.77 -8.45 1.48
C HIS A 8 24.95 -8.60 0.18
N LYS A 9 23.62 -8.78 0.26
CA LYS A 9 22.77 -9.05 -0.92
C LYS A 9 22.05 -7.82 -1.51
N SER A 10 22.29 -6.65 -0.94
CA SER A 10 21.73 -5.33 -1.25
C SER A 10 21.04 -4.78 0.01
N PRO A 11 21.57 -3.71 0.64
CA PRO A 11 20.95 -3.15 1.84
C PRO A 11 19.55 -2.63 1.51
N LEU A 12 18.56 -3.11 2.27
CA LEU A 12 17.16 -2.70 2.16
C LEU A 12 16.92 -1.33 2.80
N ARG A 13 17.80 -0.91 3.72
CA ARG A 13 17.68 0.35 4.44
C ARG A 13 18.87 1.27 4.14
N PRO A 14 18.67 2.59 4.16
CA PRO A 14 19.77 3.53 4.09
C PRO A 14 20.76 3.34 5.24
N THR A 15 22.04 3.49 4.92
CA THR A 15 23.14 3.50 5.91
C THR A 15 23.14 4.79 6.72
N ASP A 16 22.79 5.92 6.11
CA ASP A 16 22.67 7.21 6.79
C ASP A 16 21.56 7.20 7.88
N PRO A 17 21.84 7.63 9.13
CA PRO A 17 20.87 7.61 10.22
C PRO A 17 19.60 8.44 9.96
N TYR A 18 19.72 9.58 9.29
CA TYR A 18 18.58 10.45 9.01
C TYR A 18 17.69 9.84 7.93
N GLN A 19 18.27 9.37 6.83
CA GLN A 19 17.53 8.64 5.79
C GLN A 19 16.88 7.37 6.33
N ARG A 20 17.53 6.68 7.28
CA ARG A 20 16.95 5.52 7.96
C ARG A 20 15.77 5.88 8.84
N ALA A 21 15.81 7.03 9.52
CA ALA A 21 14.69 7.54 10.30
C ALA A 21 13.50 7.90 9.40
N ILE A 22 13.75 8.53 8.25
CA ILE A 22 12.72 8.80 7.24
C ILE A 22 12.09 7.49 6.73
N ALA A 23 12.91 6.49 6.35
CA ALA A 23 12.40 5.20 5.90
C ALA A 23 11.57 4.47 6.97
N LYS A 24 11.95 4.58 8.24
CA LYS A 24 11.16 4.07 9.38
C LYS A 24 9.83 4.79 9.51
N PHE A 25 9.84 6.12 9.47
CA PHE A 25 8.63 6.93 9.56
C PHE A 25 7.61 6.54 8.50
N TRP A 26 8.04 6.38 7.25
CA TRP A 26 7.14 5.99 6.17
C TRP A 26 6.67 4.54 6.27
N GLY A 27 7.53 3.62 6.73
CA GLY A 27 7.10 2.24 7.04
C GLY A 27 6.01 2.21 8.11
N ASP A 28 6.21 2.94 9.21
CA ASP A 28 5.21 3.10 10.28
C ASP A 28 3.94 3.79 9.78
N PHE A 29 4.07 4.80 8.90
CA PHE A 29 2.94 5.50 8.32
C PHE A 29 2.07 4.57 7.49
N VAL A 30 2.68 3.70 6.66
CA VAL A 30 1.95 2.73 5.85
C VAL A 30 1.23 1.71 6.73
N ASP A 31 1.92 1.17 7.73
CA ASP A 31 1.34 0.18 8.65
C ASP A 31 0.15 0.74 9.44
N LYS A 32 0.29 1.97 9.97
CA LYS A 32 -0.76 2.60 10.80
C LYS A 32 -1.90 3.20 9.99
N ASN A 33 -1.63 3.79 8.83
CA ASN A 33 -2.66 4.53 8.11
C ASN A 33 -3.24 3.71 6.96
N ILE A 34 -2.42 3.14 6.08
CA ILE A 34 -2.91 2.47 4.87
C ILE A 34 -3.62 1.16 5.22
N TYR A 35 -3.08 0.35 6.14
CA TYR A 35 -3.74 -0.89 6.54
C TYR A 35 -5.05 -0.64 7.29
N ASP A 36 -5.06 0.24 8.29
CA ASP A 36 -6.25 0.52 9.10
C ASP A 36 -7.34 1.22 8.30
N LEU A 37 -7.00 2.24 7.51
CA LEU A 37 -7.98 2.93 6.65
C LEU A 37 -8.48 2.00 5.56
N GLY A 38 -7.60 1.21 4.96
CA GLY A 38 -7.99 0.19 3.99
C GLY A 38 -8.97 -0.81 4.60
N ARG A 39 -8.70 -1.29 5.81
CA ARG A 39 -9.64 -2.12 6.57
C ARG A 39 -10.98 -1.43 6.76
N LYS A 40 -11.01 -0.17 7.19
CA LYS A 40 -12.25 0.59 7.36
C LYS A 40 -13.02 0.71 6.04
N VAL A 41 -12.35 1.01 4.92
CA VAL A 41 -12.98 1.08 3.59
C VAL A 41 -13.74 -0.20 3.24
N TRP A 42 -13.20 -1.37 3.61
CA TRP A 42 -13.84 -2.64 3.32
C TRP A 42 -14.71 -3.21 4.48
N ALA A 43 -14.57 -2.71 5.70
CA ALA A 43 -15.34 -3.19 6.84
C ALA A 43 -16.57 -2.32 7.17
N THR A 44 -16.59 -1.05 6.78
CA THR A 44 -17.66 -0.10 7.13
C THR A 44 -18.60 0.20 5.96
N LYS A 45 -19.72 0.88 6.24
CA LYS A 45 -20.76 1.28 5.28
C LYS A 45 -21.20 2.73 5.52
N GLY A 46 -21.91 3.31 4.55
CA GLY A 46 -22.53 4.62 4.70
C GLY A 46 -21.52 5.77 4.78
N GLU A 47 -21.79 6.75 5.64
CA GLU A 47 -20.93 7.94 5.80
C GLU A 47 -19.54 7.61 6.34
N GLU A 48 -19.43 6.63 7.25
CA GLU A 48 -18.13 6.20 7.79
C GLU A 48 -17.23 5.61 6.70
N GLN A 49 -17.80 4.87 5.75
CA GLN A 49 -17.04 4.36 4.61
C GLN A 49 -16.59 5.49 3.69
N LYS A 50 -17.43 6.50 3.44
CA LYS A 50 -17.07 7.65 2.61
C LYS A 50 -15.94 8.46 3.25
N ALA A 51 -16.01 8.69 4.56
CA ALA A 51 -14.95 9.37 5.31
C ALA A 51 -13.63 8.59 5.25
N ALA A 52 -13.67 7.28 5.55
CA ALA A 52 -12.48 6.42 5.46
C ALA A 52 -11.88 6.38 4.05
N LYS A 53 -12.72 6.37 3.00
CA LYS A 53 -12.25 6.47 1.60
C LYS A 53 -11.54 7.79 1.33
N LYS A 54 -12.09 8.91 1.79
CA LYS A 54 -11.48 10.23 1.61
C LYS A 54 -10.13 10.31 2.31
N GLU A 55 -10.06 9.90 3.57
CA GLU A 55 -8.81 9.85 4.34
C GLU A 55 -7.78 8.91 3.72
N PHE A 56 -8.21 7.77 3.19
CA PHE A 56 -7.34 6.83 2.49
C PHE A 56 -6.74 7.45 1.23
N ILE A 57 -7.54 8.15 0.43
CA ILE A 57 -7.07 8.86 -0.77
C ILE A 57 -6.10 9.97 -0.39
N GLU A 58 -6.36 10.72 0.67
CA GLU A 58 -5.45 11.77 1.16
C GLU A 58 -4.10 11.19 1.60
N CYS A 59 -4.10 10.04 2.28
CA CYS A 59 -2.87 9.33 2.64
C CYS A 59 -2.09 8.85 1.40
N LEU A 60 -2.79 8.33 0.38
CA LEU A 60 -2.16 7.94 -0.88
C LEU A 60 -1.57 9.14 -1.63
N LYS A 61 -2.25 10.29 -1.64
CA LYS A 61 -1.72 11.53 -2.23
C LYS A 61 -0.47 12.03 -1.51
N LEU A 62 -0.44 11.89 -0.19
CA LEU A 62 0.72 12.27 0.62
C LEU A 62 1.92 11.36 0.33
N LEU A 63 1.68 10.05 0.11
CA LEU A 63 2.70 9.12 -0.38
C LEU A 63 3.15 9.43 -1.82
N ASP A 64 2.22 9.78 -2.72
CA ASP A 64 2.53 10.18 -4.10
C ASP A 64 3.39 11.46 -4.15
N GLY A 65 3.10 12.41 -3.25
CA GLY A 65 3.88 13.64 -3.06
C GLY A 65 5.29 13.40 -2.53
N GLU A 66 5.44 12.54 -1.52
CA GLU A 66 6.75 12.17 -0.99
C GLU A 66 7.58 11.35 -2.00
N LEU A 67 6.91 10.44 -2.71
CA LEU A 67 7.51 9.65 -3.77
C LEU A 67 8.11 10.58 -4.83
N GLY A 68 7.43 11.69 -5.18
CA GLY A 68 8.02 12.77 -5.97
C GLY A 68 8.66 12.26 -7.27
N ASN A 69 9.98 12.46 -7.41
CA ASN A 69 10.81 11.90 -8.49
C ASN A 69 11.75 10.77 -8.00
N LYS A 70 11.56 10.29 -6.77
CA LYS A 70 12.38 9.24 -6.15
C LYS A 70 12.00 7.88 -6.74
N ALA A 71 13.01 7.06 -7.02
CA ALA A 71 12.81 5.79 -7.72
C ALA A 71 12.08 4.71 -6.90
N TYR A 72 11.98 4.85 -5.57
CA TYR A 72 11.52 3.76 -4.68
C TYR A 72 10.71 4.22 -3.45
N PHE A 73 9.51 3.65 -3.24
CA PHE A 73 8.79 3.54 -1.96
C PHE A 73 8.06 2.19 -1.81
N GLY A 74 8.78 1.05 -1.77
CA GLY A 74 8.32 -0.28 -1.30
C GLY A 74 6.90 -0.83 -1.63
N GLY A 75 6.79 -1.65 -2.70
CA GLY A 75 5.76 -2.69 -2.96
C GLY A 75 4.32 -2.32 -3.36
N GLU A 76 3.82 -2.90 -4.46
CA GLU A 76 2.43 -2.82 -4.95
C GLU A 76 1.62 -4.06 -4.56
N ASN A 77 0.72 -4.02 -3.58
CA ASN A 77 -0.38 -5.00 -3.54
C ASN A 77 -1.63 -4.59 -2.76
N LEU A 78 -1.70 -3.34 -2.30
CA LEU A 78 -2.88 -2.83 -1.61
C LEU A 78 -3.84 -2.12 -2.56
N ALA A 79 -3.37 -1.50 -3.66
CA ALA A 79 -4.17 -0.58 -4.46
C ALA A 79 -5.34 -1.22 -5.25
N GLY A 80 -5.12 -2.32 -5.99
CA GLY A 80 -6.13 -2.88 -6.89
C GLY A 80 -7.38 -3.45 -6.20
N ALA A 81 -7.27 -3.88 -4.94
CA ALA A 81 -8.42 -4.38 -4.17
C ALA A 81 -9.35 -3.24 -3.70
N TYR A 82 -8.83 -2.02 -3.56
CA TYR A 82 -9.62 -0.85 -3.13
C TYR A 82 -10.36 -0.17 -4.29
N GLU A 83 -9.83 -0.20 -5.52
CA GLU A 83 -10.48 0.42 -6.69
C GLU A 83 -11.85 -0.20 -6.99
N LYS A 84 -11.94 -1.54 -7.03
CA LYS A 84 -13.19 -2.28 -7.31
C LYS A 84 -14.31 -1.98 -6.31
N ARG A 85 -13.99 -1.48 -5.11
CA ARG A 85 -14.96 -1.17 -4.06
C ARG A 85 -15.10 0.33 -3.78
N GLY A 86 -14.10 1.10 -4.20
CA GLY A 86 -13.98 2.53 -4.03
C GLY A 86 -14.92 3.33 -4.91
N ASN A 87 -15.14 2.86 -6.15
CA ASN A 87 -15.68 3.64 -7.25
C ASN A 87 -14.88 4.94 -7.49
N PHE A 88 -13.56 4.87 -7.28
CA PHE A 88 -12.58 5.88 -7.63
C PHE A 88 -11.40 5.19 -8.32
N SER A 89 -10.74 5.88 -9.24
CA SER A 89 -9.52 5.41 -9.89
C SER A 89 -8.32 5.96 -9.14
N ILE A 90 -7.51 5.08 -8.55
CA ILE A 90 -6.25 5.46 -7.90
C ILE A 90 -5.27 5.94 -8.99
N GLU A 91 -5.39 5.43 -10.21
CA GLU A 91 -4.59 5.88 -11.37
C GLU A 91 -4.81 7.36 -11.72
N THR A 92 -6.02 7.90 -11.54
CA THR A 92 -6.27 9.34 -11.75
C THR A 92 -5.81 10.24 -10.60
N GLU A 93 -5.79 9.72 -9.36
CA GLU A 93 -5.51 10.52 -8.16
C GLU A 93 -4.04 10.44 -7.72
N CYS A 94 -3.33 9.34 -8.03
CA CYS A 94 -1.96 9.06 -7.63
C CYS A 94 -1.15 8.36 -8.75
N PRO A 95 -0.95 9.04 -9.90
CA PRO A 95 -0.35 8.42 -11.08
C PRO A 95 1.12 8.02 -10.88
N LYS A 96 1.87 8.72 -10.01
CA LYS A 96 3.29 8.41 -9.78
C LYS A 96 3.44 7.18 -8.91
N LEU A 97 2.57 7.03 -7.92
CA LEU A 97 2.46 5.87 -7.06
C LEU A 97 2.14 4.64 -7.93
N ILE A 98 1.14 4.71 -8.80
CA ILE A 98 0.82 3.62 -9.73
C ILE A 98 2.00 3.30 -10.68
N ALA A 99 2.64 4.31 -11.26
CA ALA A 99 3.79 4.08 -12.12
C ALA A 99 4.97 3.43 -11.37
N TRP A 100 5.21 3.84 -10.12
CA TRP A 100 6.23 3.26 -9.26
C TRP A 100 5.90 1.82 -8.83
N ALA A 101 4.63 1.56 -8.58
CA ALA A 101 4.09 0.27 -8.19
C ALA A 101 4.26 -0.74 -9.35
N LYS A 102 3.90 -0.35 -10.58
CA LYS A 102 4.18 -1.10 -11.82
C LYS A 102 5.67 -1.44 -12.00
N ARG A 103 6.58 -0.47 -11.76
CA ARG A 103 8.04 -0.72 -11.79
C ARG A 103 8.51 -1.71 -10.72
N CYS A 104 7.84 -1.75 -9.56
CA CYS A 104 8.18 -2.74 -8.53
C CYS A 104 7.81 -4.15 -8.97
N MET A 105 6.69 -4.31 -9.68
CA MET A 105 6.23 -5.61 -10.19
C MET A 105 7.15 -6.21 -11.27
N GLU A 106 7.98 -5.40 -11.93
CA GLU A 106 9.04 -5.88 -12.84
C GLU A 106 10.16 -6.63 -12.09
N LYS A 107 10.27 -6.48 -10.76
CA LYS A 107 11.26 -7.22 -9.97
C LYS A 107 10.75 -8.62 -9.65
N ASP A 108 11.52 -9.62 -10.04
CA ASP A 108 11.27 -11.04 -9.75
C ASP A 108 10.94 -11.34 -8.27
N SER A 109 11.62 -10.66 -7.34
CA SER A 109 11.38 -10.83 -5.90
C SER A 109 10.00 -10.32 -5.47
N VAL A 110 9.48 -9.31 -6.14
CA VAL A 110 8.19 -8.68 -5.83
C VAL A 110 7.06 -9.46 -6.50
N SER A 111 7.18 -9.75 -7.81
CA SER A 111 6.15 -10.49 -8.55
C SER A 111 5.90 -11.90 -8.00
N LYS A 112 6.94 -12.58 -7.52
CA LYS A 112 6.81 -13.93 -6.92
C LYS A 112 6.26 -13.92 -5.49
N SER A 113 6.34 -12.79 -4.78
CA SER A 113 5.91 -12.68 -3.39
C SER A 113 4.46 -12.21 -3.24
N LEU A 114 3.89 -11.64 -4.30
CA LEU A 114 2.63 -10.93 -4.24
C LEU A 114 1.50 -11.73 -4.91
N PRO A 115 0.39 -12.00 -4.19
CA PRO A 115 -0.77 -12.65 -4.79
C PRO A 115 -1.45 -11.76 -5.82
N ASP A 116 -2.06 -12.41 -6.80
CA ASP A 116 -2.90 -11.79 -7.82
C ASP A 116 -4.07 -10.98 -7.20
N GLN A 117 -4.42 -9.87 -7.85
CA GLN A 117 -5.42 -8.93 -7.34
C GLN A 117 -6.82 -9.56 -7.20
N ASP A 118 -7.21 -10.46 -8.10
CA ASP A 118 -8.51 -11.13 -8.00
C ASP A 118 -8.54 -12.14 -6.83
N LYS A 119 -7.40 -12.76 -6.52
CA LYS A 119 -7.27 -13.60 -5.31
C LYS A 119 -7.42 -12.77 -4.03
N ILE A 120 -6.81 -11.59 -3.98
CA ILE A 120 -6.95 -10.67 -2.84
C ILE A 120 -8.41 -10.23 -2.70
N TYR A 121 -9.06 -9.83 -3.80
CA TYR A 121 -10.46 -9.44 -3.80
C TYR A 121 -11.38 -10.59 -3.32
N GLY A 122 -11.15 -11.80 -3.82
CA GLY A 122 -11.86 -13.01 -3.37
C GLY A 122 -11.68 -13.26 -1.86
N PHE A 123 -10.47 -13.06 -1.33
CA PHE A 123 -10.20 -13.17 0.10
C PHE A 123 -10.93 -12.10 0.92
N VAL A 124 -10.97 -10.84 0.46
CA VAL A 124 -11.74 -9.78 1.12
C VAL A 124 -13.24 -10.09 1.15
N LEU A 125 -13.79 -10.64 0.06
CA LEU A 125 -15.18 -11.11 0.04
C LEU A 125 -15.42 -12.26 1.02
N HIS A 126 -14.48 -13.17 1.16
CA HIS A 126 -14.55 -14.23 2.15
C HIS A 126 -14.54 -13.67 3.58
N LEU A 127 -13.62 -12.75 3.89
CA LEU A 127 -13.56 -12.09 5.20
C LEU A 127 -14.85 -11.36 5.55
N LYS A 128 -15.45 -10.66 4.58
CA LYS A 128 -16.78 -10.05 4.77
C LYS A 128 -17.82 -11.05 5.26
N LYS A 129 -17.89 -12.22 4.61
CA LYS A 129 -18.83 -13.29 5.00
C LYS A 129 -18.53 -13.81 6.40
N VAL A 130 -17.26 -14.04 6.73
CA VAL A 130 -16.82 -14.51 8.06
C VAL A 130 -17.20 -13.52 9.15
N PHE A 131 -16.97 -12.23 8.91
CA PHE A 131 -17.28 -11.16 9.88
C PHE A 131 -18.73 -10.67 9.82
N LYS A 132 -19.59 -11.27 8.98
CA LYS A 132 -20.98 -10.85 8.75
C LYS A 132 -21.11 -9.37 8.39
N ILE A 133 -20.12 -8.86 7.66
CA ILE A 133 -20.11 -7.52 7.11
C ILE A 133 -20.72 -7.63 5.71
N GLU A 134 -22.05 -7.53 5.65
CA GLU A 134 -22.78 -7.51 4.37
C GLU A 134 -22.42 -6.29 3.52
#